data_AF-A0A1F8QYD8-F1
#
_entry.id   AF-A0A1F8QYD8-F1
#
_cell.length_a   1.000
_cell.length_b   1.000
_cell.length_c   1.000
_cell.angle_alpha   90.00
_cell.angle_beta   90.00
_cell.angle_gamma   90.00
#
_symmetry.space_group_name_H-M   'P 1'
#
loop_
_entity.id
_entity.type
_entity.pdbx_description
1 polymer ?
#
loop_
_entity_poly.entity_id
_entity_poly.type
_entity_poly.pdbx_seq_one_letter_code
_entity_poly.pdbx_strand_id
1 'polypeptide(L)'
;MDRKEIIKTNPKNCLAETDLEWIGPKKRGTVRDTYDAGDRIVLVTTDRQSTFDRILASVPFKGAVLNLSSAWWFTQTKDIVPNHVLAVPDPNVTVGMKCAVFPVEFVIRGFLTGVTSTSVWTAYEKGERVFCGNILPEDMKKNQRSAQPIITPTTKSDEHDPRSRPKKSFLKA
;
A
#
# COMPACT_ATOMS: atom_id res chain seq x y z
N MET A 1 -0.66 -31.59 3.56
CA MET A 1 0.53 -31.40 2.72
C MET A 1 1.44 -30.39 3.40
N ASP A 2 2.75 -30.62 3.42
CA ASP A 2 3.73 -29.66 3.93
C ASP A 2 3.75 -28.38 3.06
N ARG A 3 3.87 -27.20 3.67
CA ARG A 3 3.90 -25.91 2.97
C ARG A 3 5.05 -25.84 1.97
N LYS A 4 6.21 -26.41 2.32
CA LYS A 4 7.36 -26.45 1.41
C LYS A 4 7.06 -27.29 0.17
N GLU A 5 6.37 -28.41 0.33
CA GLU A 5 5.96 -29.26 -0.79
C GLU A 5 4.92 -28.58 -1.69
N ILE A 6 3.97 -27.83 -1.13
CA ILE A 6 3.02 -27.03 -1.92
C ILE A 6 3.77 -26.02 -2.80
N ILE A 7 4.72 -25.28 -2.23
CA ILE A 7 5.51 -24.28 -2.98
C ILE A 7 6.37 -24.95 -4.06
N LYS A 8 7.07 -26.05 -3.73
CA LYS A 8 7.93 -26.78 -4.67
C LYS A 8 7.16 -27.35 -5.86
N THR A 9 5.92 -27.78 -5.66
CA THR A 9 5.08 -28.39 -6.70
C THR A 9 4.32 -27.38 -7.55
N ASN A 10 4.25 -26.11 -7.12
CA ASN A 10 3.49 -25.05 -7.79
C ASN A 10 4.34 -23.85 -8.30
N PRO A 11 5.58 -24.03 -8.78
CA PRO A 11 6.47 -22.90 -9.10
C PRO A 11 5.98 -22.05 -10.29
N LYS A 12 5.07 -22.58 -11.11
CA LYS A 12 4.46 -21.91 -12.27
C LYS A 12 2.98 -21.58 -12.06
N ASN A 13 2.40 -21.97 -10.93
CA ASN A 13 0.98 -21.74 -10.65
C ASN A 13 0.80 -20.33 -10.07
N CYS A 14 0.88 -19.35 -10.96
CA CYS A 14 0.80 -17.94 -10.63
C CYS A 14 -0.49 -17.34 -11.17
N LEU A 15 -1.21 -16.60 -10.33
CA LEU A 15 -2.31 -15.76 -10.78
C LEU A 15 -1.76 -14.48 -11.41
N ALA A 16 -1.51 -14.49 -12.72
CA ALA A 16 -0.95 -13.35 -13.43
C ALA A 16 -1.99 -12.29 -13.78
N GLU A 17 -3.23 -12.68 -14.07
CA GLU A 17 -4.37 -11.82 -14.38
C GLU A 17 -5.69 -12.56 -14.18
N THR A 18 -6.79 -11.82 -14.15
CA THR A 18 -8.14 -12.35 -14.07
C THR A 18 -9.03 -11.68 -15.09
N ASP A 19 -10.01 -12.39 -15.64
CA ASP A 19 -11.02 -11.82 -16.54
C ASP A 19 -12.42 -12.22 -16.06
N LEU A 20 -12.92 -11.46 -15.09
CA LEU A 20 -14.21 -11.69 -14.43
C LEU A 20 -15.25 -10.68 -14.91
N GLU A 21 -15.55 -10.68 -16.21
CA GLU A 21 -16.43 -9.70 -16.86
C GLU A 21 -17.83 -9.64 -16.24
N TRP A 22 -18.31 -10.77 -15.70
CA TRP A 22 -19.61 -10.88 -15.02
C TRP A 22 -19.71 -10.06 -13.72
N ILE A 23 -18.59 -9.58 -13.15
CA ILE A 23 -18.57 -8.70 -11.97
C ILE A 23 -18.79 -7.24 -12.38
N GLY A 24 -18.19 -6.82 -13.50
CA GLY A 24 -18.25 -5.45 -13.98
C GLY A 24 -16.92 -4.95 -14.58
N PRO A 25 -16.81 -3.64 -14.86
CA PRO A 25 -15.63 -3.06 -15.51
C PRO A 25 -14.33 -3.32 -14.74
N LYS A 26 -13.32 -3.83 -15.45
CA LYS A 26 -11.99 -4.14 -14.91
C LYS A 26 -11.04 -2.94 -15.06
N LYS A 27 -10.33 -2.62 -13.99
CA LYS A 27 -9.14 -1.77 -13.98
C LYS A 27 -7.92 -2.61 -13.57
N ARG A 28 -6.96 -2.75 -14.49
CA ARG A 28 -5.69 -3.43 -14.24
C ARG A 28 -4.72 -2.45 -13.57
N GLY A 29 -4.34 -2.73 -12.33
CA GLY A 29 -3.22 -2.09 -11.65
C GLY A 29 -1.95 -2.92 -11.72
N THR A 30 -0.86 -2.42 -11.15
CA THR A 30 0.45 -3.09 -11.17
C THR A 30 0.39 -4.50 -10.57
N VAL A 31 -0.29 -4.66 -9.44
CA VAL A 31 -0.37 -5.93 -8.69
C VAL A 31 -1.80 -6.37 -8.35
N ARG A 32 -2.81 -5.57 -8.68
CA ARG A 32 -4.23 -5.93 -8.46
C ARG A 32 -5.04 -5.73 -9.72
N ASP A 33 -5.98 -6.62 -9.95
CA ASP A 33 -7.09 -6.41 -10.88
C ASP A 33 -8.30 -5.98 -10.04
N THR A 34 -8.91 -4.86 -10.41
CA THR A 34 -10.01 -4.25 -9.66
C THR A 34 -11.25 -4.24 -10.50
N TYR A 35 -12.37 -4.69 -9.96
CA TYR A 35 -13.67 -4.72 -10.64
C TYR A 35 -14.65 -3.80 -9.94
N ASP A 36 -15.33 -2.97 -10.72
CA ASP A 36 -16.41 -2.10 -10.25
C ASP A 36 -17.73 -2.87 -10.27
N ALA A 37 -18.27 -3.16 -9.08
CA ALA A 37 -19.51 -3.91 -8.90
C ALA A 37 -20.65 -3.01 -8.40
N GLY A 38 -20.65 -1.73 -8.79
CA GLY A 38 -21.68 -0.75 -8.42
C GLY A 38 -21.39 -0.09 -7.07
N ASP A 39 -22.08 -0.53 -6.01
CA ASP A 39 -21.87 -0.05 -4.64
C ASP A 39 -20.64 -0.70 -3.97
N ARG A 40 -20.08 -1.72 -4.62
CA ARG A 40 -18.93 -2.50 -4.16
C ARG A 40 -17.76 -2.43 -5.12
N ILE A 41 -16.61 -2.79 -4.58
CA ILE A 41 -15.38 -2.99 -5.34
C ILE A 41 -14.84 -4.39 -5.03
N VAL A 42 -14.45 -5.12 -6.08
CA VAL A 42 -13.79 -6.42 -5.94
C VAL A 42 -12.32 -6.25 -6.28
N LEU A 43 -11.47 -6.52 -5.30
CA LEU A 43 -10.01 -6.39 -5.40
C LEU A 43 -9.42 -7.78 -5.49
N VAL A 44 -8.87 -8.14 -6.66
CA VAL A 44 -8.12 -9.38 -6.85
C VAL A 44 -6.63 -9.08 -6.81
N THR A 45 -5.96 -9.52 -5.74
CA THR A 45 -4.51 -9.37 -5.60
C THR A 45 -3.80 -10.48 -6.35
N THR A 46 -3.03 -10.11 -7.36
CA THR A 46 -2.33 -11.03 -8.26
C THR A 46 -0.93 -11.38 -7.75
N ASP A 47 -0.32 -12.38 -8.37
CA ASP A 47 1.04 -12.82 -8.09
C ASP A 47 2.11 -11.97 -8.79
N ARG A 48 1.69 -11.00 -9.62
CA ARG A 48 2.57 -10.07 -10.34
C ARG A 48 3.44 -9.28 -9.38
N GLN A 49 4.75 -9.34 -9.57
CA GLN A 49 5.73 -8.55 -8.84
C GLN A 49 6.28 -7.43 -9.72
N SER A 50 6.25 -6.22 -9.21
CA SER A 50 6.82 -5.04 -9.86
C SER A 50 7.99 -4.45 -9.10
N THR A 51 8.91 -3.88 -9.85
CA THR A 51 10.00 -3.04 -9.35
C THR A 51 10.33 -2.01 -10.41
N PHE A 52 10.67 -0.78 -10.02
CA PHE A 52 10.96 0.31 -10.95
C PHE A 52 9.84 0.52 -11.98
N ASP A 53 8.59 0.46 -11.51
CA ASP A 53 7.36 0.65 -12.31
C ASP A 53 7.17 -0.34 -13.47
N ARG A 54 7.86 -1.48 -13.43
CA ARG A 54 7.72 -2.58 -14.40
C ARG A 54 7.37 -3.88 -13.70
N ILE A 55 6.48 -4.67 -14.31
CA ILE A 55 6.19 -6.04 -13.87
C ILE A 55 7.33 -6.92 -14.38
N LEU A 56 8.08 -7.53 -13.47
CA LEU A 56 9.27 -8.32 -13.81
C LEU A 56 9.05 -9.83 -13.72
N ALA A 57 8.16 -10.27 -12.83
CA ALA A 57 7.93 -11.68 -12.55
C ALA A 57 6.55 -11.89 -11.93
N SER A 58 6.15 -13.15 -11.79
CA SER A 58 5.07 -13.54 -10.89
C SER A 58 5.62 -14.53 -9.86
N VAL A 59 5.25 -14.33 -8.60
CA VAL A 59 5.68 -15.17 -7.48
C VAL A 59 4.48 -15.97 -6.97
N PRO A 60 4.48 -17.31 -7.06
CA PRO A 60 3.34 -18.13 -6.66
C PRO A 60 2.85 -17.78 -5.25
N PHE A 61 1.53 -17.67 -5.08
CA PHE A 61 0.86 -17.40 -3.80
C PHE A 61 1.15 -16.03 -3.17
N LYS A 62 1.90 -15.15 -3.83
CA LYS A 62 2.19 -13.81 -3.30
C LYS A 62 0.91 -13.01 -3.09
N GLY A 63 -0.02 -13.07 -4.05
CA GLY A 63 -1.29 -12.35 -3.98
C GLY A 63 -2.10 -12.78 -2.77
N ALA A 64 -2.15 -14.09 -2.49
CA ALA A 64 -2.83 -14.65 -1.34
C ALA A 64 -2.22 -14.16 -0.01
N VAL A 65 -0.90 -14.22 0.12
CA VAL A 65 -0.19 -13.76 1.33
C VAL A 65 -0.45 -12.28 1.59
N LEU A 66 -0.38 -11.44 0.55
CA LEU A 66 -0.55 -9.99 0.69
C LEU A 66 -2.00 -9.61 1.01
N ASN A 67 -2.97 -10.25 0.37
CA ASN A 67 -4.38 -10.00 0.62
C ASN A 67 -4.79 -10.47 2.03
N LEU A 68 -4.38 -11.67 2.46
CA LEU A 68 -4.65 -12.15 3.81
C LEU A 68 -3.95 -11.32 4.90
N SER A 69 -2.72 -10.86 4.65
CA SER A 69 -2.03 -9.94 5.56
C SER A 69 -2.80 -8.64 5.72
N SER A 70 -3.34 -8.10 4.61
CA SER A 70 -4.17 -6.89 4.62
C SER A 70 -5.47 -7.13 5.38
N ALA A 71 -6.16 -8.25 5.14
CA ALA A 71 -7.38 -8.64 5.85
C ALA A 71 -7.16 -8.78 7.37
N TRP A 72 -6.03 -9.35 7.78
CA TRP A 72 -5.65 -9.41 9.19
C TRP A 72 -5.50 -8.02 9.79
N TRP A 73 -4.78 -7.10 9.13
CA TRP A 73 -4.61 -5.73 9.60
C TRP A 73 -5.94 -4.96 9.69
N PHE A 74 -6.84 -5.10 8.71
CA PHE A 74 -8.18 -4.51 8.79
C PHE A 74 -9.01 -5.04 9.95
N THR A 75 -8.76 -6.29 10.38
CA THR A 75 -9.38 -6.85 11.58
C THR A 75 -8.77 -6.23 12.85
N GLN A 76 -7.44 -6.08 12.90
CA GLN A 76 -6.74 -5.53 14.07
C GLN A 76 -7.02 -4.04 14.32
N THR A 77 -7.45 -3.28 13.32
CA THR A 77 -7.68 -1.83 13.44
C THR A 77 -9.15 -1.44 13.40
N LYS A 78 -10.06 -2.43 13.41
CA LYS A 78 -11.50 -2.22 13.28
C LYS A 78 -12.11 -1.39 14.41
N ASP A 79 -11.50 -1.45 15.60
CA ASP A 79 -11.87 -0.68 16.79
C ASP A 79 -11.38 0.78 16.75
N ILE A 80 -10.42 1.09 15.88
CA ILE A 80 -9.82 2.43 15.74
C ILE A 80 -10.58 3.26 14.70
N VAL A 81 -10.85 2.69 13.52
CA VAL A 81 -11.50 3.39 12.41
C VAL A 81 -12.31 2.40 11.54
N PRO A 82 -13.49 2.80 11.05
CA PRO A 82 -14.20 2.02 10.04
C PRO A 82 -13.33 1.79 8.81
N ASN A 83 -13.41 0.59 8.23
CA ASN A 83 -12.70 0.26 7.01
C ASN A 83 -13.65 -0.29 5.94
N HIS A 84 -13.17 -0.32 4.70
CA HIS A 84 -14.01 -0.65 3.55
C HIS A 84 -14.26 -2.15 3.36
N VAL A 85 -13.63 -3.06 4.12
CA VAL A 85 -13.68 -4.50 3.85
C VAL A 85 -15.03 -5.08 4.27
N LEU A 86 -15.71 -5.74 3.33
CA LEU A 86 -16.98 -6.43 3.57
C LEU A 86 -16.78 -7.94 3.70
N ALA A 87 -15.94 -8.54 2.84
CA ALA A 87 -15.69 -9.97 2.83
C ALA A 87 -14.35 -10.33 2.15
N VAL A 88 -13.82 -11.51 2.49
CA VAL A 88 -12.63 -12.11 1.87
C VAL A 88 -13.00 -13.54 1.45
N PRO A 89 -13.72 -13.72 0.32
CA PRO A 89 -14.26 -15.02 -0.08
C PRO A 89 -13.20 -16.00 -0.61
N ASP A 90 -12.04 -15.49 -1.00
CA ASP A 90 -10.90 -16.25 -1.51
C ASP A 90 -9.59 -15.60 -1.00
N PRO A 91 -8.51 -16.37 -0.78
CA PRO A 91 -7.23 -15.83 -0.33
C PRO A 91 -6.70 -14.66 -1.16
N ASN A 92 -7.01 -14.57 -2.45
CA ASN A 92 -6.60 -13.48 -3.33
C ASN A 92 -7.63 -12.36 -3.46
N VAL A 93 -8.84 -12.51 -2.91
CA VAL A 93 -9.97 -11.61 -3.18
C VAL A 93 -10.42 -10.87 -1.92
N THR A 94 -10.56 -9.56 -2.04
CA THR A 94 -11.26 -8.72 -1.05
C THR A 94 -12.45 -8.04 -1.73
N VAL A 95 -13.64 -8.19 -1.14
CA VAL A 95 -14.83 -7.41 -1.50
C VAL A 95 -14.94 -6.26 -0.51
N GLY A 96 -15.00 -5.03 -1.02
CA GLY A 96 -15.12 -3.83 -0.21
C GLY A 96 -16.24 -2.91 -0.65
N MET A 97 -16.61 -1.98 0.23
CA MET A 97 -17.47 -0.84 -0.11
C MET A 97 -16.74 0.08 -1.09
N LYS A 98 -17.46 0.56 -2.11
CA LYS A 98 -16.92 1.60 -2.98
C LYS A 98 -16.90 2.93 -2.22
N CYS A 99 -15.72 3.53 -2.08
CA CYS A 99 -15.53 4.78 -1.35
C CYS A 99 -15.00 5.89 -2.26
N ALA A 100 -15.34 7.14 -1.94
CA ALA A 100 -14.65 8.29 -2.51
C ALA A 100 -13.22 8.34 -1.94
N VAL A 101 -12.22 8.25 -2.81
CA VAL A 101 -10.81 8.28 -2.39
C VAL A 101 -10.41 9.70 -2.06
N PHE A 102 -9.91 9.91 -0.85
CA PHE A 102 -9.25 11.17 -0.49
C PHE A 102 -7.85 11.19 -1.15
N PRO A 103 -7.51 12.19 -1.99
CA PRO A 103 -6.30 12.18 -2.84
C PRO A 103 -5.02 12.56 -2.07
N VAL A 104 -4.84 11.98 -0.88
CA VAL A 104 -3.69 12.17 0.00
C VAL A 104 -3.19 10.80 0.44
N GLU A 105 -1.88 10.58 0.33
CA GLU A 105 -1.22 9.41 0.90
C GLU A 105 -0.70 9.76 2.29
N PHE A 106 -1.27 9.09 3.30
CA PHE A 106 -0.81 9.22 4.68
C PHE A 106 0.34 8.26 4.93
N VAL A 107 1.57 8.80 4.95
CA VAL A 107 2.76 8.02 5.28
C VAL A 107 3.17 8.28 6.72
N ILE A 108 3.20 7.22 7.53
CA ILE A 108 3.69 7.24 8.90
C ILE A 108 5.10 6.66 8.93
N ARG A 109 6.06 7.40 9.49
CA ARG A 109 7.47 6.99 9.53
C ARG A 109 7.96 6.82 10.96
N GLY A 110 8.30 5.59 11.33
CA GLY A 110 8.98 5.29 12.60
C GLY A 110 10.51 5.38 12.52
N PHE A 111 11.09 5.45 11.32
CA PHE A 111 12.53 5.48 11.07
C PHE A 111 12.88 6.49 9.98
N LEU A 112 14.06 7.11 10.10
CA LEU A 112 14.60 8.02 9.08
C LEU A 112 15.32 7.22 8.01
N THR A 113 14.62 6.90 6.92
CA THR A 113 15.16 6.08 5.84
C THR A 113 14.68 6.54 4.46
N GLY A 114 15.12 5.83 3.44
CA GLY A 114 14.85 6.06 2.03
C GLY A 114 16.07 6.60 1.27
N VAL A 115 15.96 6.55 -0.06
CA VAL A 115 17.02 6.96 -1.00
C VAL A 115 16.48 7.86 -2.12
N THR A 116 15.17 8.12 -2.13
CA THR A 116 14.53 8.98 -3.13
C THR A 116 14.50 10.42 -2.64
N SER A 117 14.35 11.37 -3.56
CA SER A 117 14.20 12.81 -3.26
C SER A 117 13.00 13.12 -2.35
N THR A 118 12.00 12.25 -2.33
CA THR A 118 10.79 12.35 -1.49
C THR A 118 10.97 11.72 -0.11
N SER A 119 12.12 11.09 0.18
CA SER A 119 12.36 10.44 1.46
C SER A 119 12.90 11.39 2.53
N VAL A 120 12.52 11.13 3.78
CA VAL A 120 12.93 11.95 4.93
C VAL A 120 14.45 11.97 5.12
N TRP A 121 15.14 10.84 4.88
CA TRP A 121 16.59 10.79 5.04
C TRP A 121 17.31 11.66 4.01
N THR A 122 16.93 11.58 2.74
CA THR A 122 17.56 12.38 1.67
C THR A 122 17.39 13.89 1.90
N ALA A 123 16.25 14.33 2.44
CA ALA A 123 16.06 15.72 2.81
C ALA A 123 16.92 16.11 4.03
N TYR A 124 16.94 15.27 5.06
CA TYR A 124 17.72 15.50 6.28
C TYR A 124 19.24 15.58 6.01
N GLU A 125 19.76 14.67 5.18
CA GLU A 125 21.16 14.63 4.74
C GLU A 125 21.56 15.90 3.96
N LYS A 126 20.61 16.54 3.27
CA LYS A 126 20.78 17.84 2.60
C LYS A 126 20.64 19.05 3.53
N GLY A 127 20.48 18.82 4.83
CA GLY A 127 20.33 19.88 5.84
C GLY A 127 18.89 20.31 6.12
N GLU A 128 17.87 19.69 5.52
CA GLU A 128 16.48 20.02 5.85
C GLU A 128 16.12 19.50 7.26
N ARG A 129 15.80 20.40 8.18
CA ARG A 129 15.35 20.06 9.55
C ARG A 129 13.85 20.19 9.76
N VAL A 130 13.13 20.76 8.80
CA VAL A 130 11.66 20.82 8.82
C VAL A 130 11.13 20.02 7.65
N PHE A 131 10.62 18.81 7.92
CA PHE A 131 10.14 17.90 6.89
C PHE A 131 8.64 17.65 7.03
N CYS A 132 7.86 18.07 6.02
CA CYS A 132 6.39 18.00 6.04
C CYS A 132 5.77 18.62 7.32
N GLY A 133 6.37 19.69 7.85
CA GLY A 133 5.93 20.35 9.09
C GLY A 133 6.44 19.72 10.40
N ASN A 134 7.15 18.59 10.34
CA ASN A 134 7.81 17.99 11.50
C ASN A 134 9.20 18.60 11.68
N ILE A 135 9.56 19.00 12.90
CA ILE A 135 10.92 19.44 13.24
C ILE A 135 11.73 18.19 13.58
N LEU A 136 12.82 17.96 12.86
CA LEU A 136 13.71 16.83 13.04
C LEU A 136 14.86 17.26 13.97
N PRO A 137 15.17 16.47 15.03
CA PRO A 137 16.35 16.70 15.87
C PRO A 137 17.65 16.77 15.07
N GLU A 138 18.67 17.40 15.65
CA GLU A 138 20.03 17.34 15.10
C GLU A 138 20.67 15.96 15.28
N ASP A 139 21.78 15.75 14.57
CA ASP A 139 22.66 14.58 14.68
C ASP A 139 21.99 13.21 14.45
N MET A 140 20.81 13.19 13.81
CA MET A 140 20.16 11.94 13.43
C MET A 140 20.94 11.18 12.36
N LYS A 141 20.94 9.85 12.48
CA LYS A 141 21.66 8.93 11.58
C LYS A 141 20.69 8.21 10.63
N LYS A 142 21.23 7.70 9.51
CA LYS A 142 20.47 6.90 8.56
C LYS A 142 19.90 5.66 9.24
N ASN A 143 18.64 5.36 8.98
CA ASN A 143 17.86 4.27 9.59
C ASN A 143 17.68 4.39 11.11
N GLN A 144 17.92 5.56 11.70
CA GLN A 144 17.65 5.79 13.11
C GLN A 144 16.15 5.76 13.38
N ARG A 145 15.76 5.12 14.50
CA ARG A 145 14.39 5.16 15.00
C ARG A 145 14.05 6.59 15.46
N SER A 146 12.93 7.11 14.98
CA SER A 146 12.40 8.37 15.48
C SER A 146 11.87 8.19 16.91
N ALA A 147 11.96 9.24 17.73
CA ALA A 147 11.41 9.23 19.09
C ALA A 147 9.89 8.99 19.07
N GLN A 148 9.20 9.60 18.11
CA GLN A 148 7.79 9.36 17.80
C GLN A 148 7.59 9.18 16.29
N PRO A 149 6.61 8.38 15.84
CA PRO A 149 6.27 8.31 14.43
C PRO A 149 5.88 9.69 13.89
N ILE A 150 6.42 10.05 12.73
CA ILE A 150 6.08 11.32 12.06
C ILE A 150 5.13 11.08 10.89
N ILE A 151 4.25 12.02 10.64
CA ILE A 151 3.30 11.99 9.51
C ILE A 151 3.91 12.82 8.37
N THR A 152 4.07 12.21 7.20
CA THR A 152 4.62 12.86 6.02
C THR A 152 3.67 12.69 4.84
N PRO A 153 2.59 13.47 4.78
CA PRO A 153 1.58 13.30 3.75
C PRO A 153 2.11 13.70 2.38
N THR A 154 1.63 13.02 1.35
CA THR A 154 2.03 13.28 -0.03
C THR A 154 0.84 13.22 -0.96
N THR A 155 0.89 13.88 -2.12
CA THR A 155 -0.26 13.97 -3.03
C THR A 155 -0.07 13.07 -4.23
N LYS A 156 -1.11 12.32 -4.61
CA LYS A 156 -1.09 11.60 -5.88
C LYS A 156 -1.17 12.58 -7.04
N SER A 157 -0.05 12.82 -7.72
CA SER A 157 -0.02 13.34 -9.09
C SER A 157 0.52 12.25 -10.02
N ASP A 158 -0.04 12.17 -11.23
CA ASP A 158 0.39 11.21 -12.28
C ASP A 158 1.82 11.51 -12.79
N GLU A 159 2.34 12.71 -12.50
CA GLU A 159 3.74 13.10 -12.67
C GLU A 159 4.36 13.33 -11.29
N HIS A 160 5.38 12.55 -10.94
CA HIS A 160 6.29 12.70 -9.79
C HIS A 160 5.72 13.40 -8.54
N ASP A 161 5.38 12.60 -7.53
CA ASP A 161 4.80 12.96 -6.24
C ASP A 161 5.45 14.19 -5.53
N PRO A 162 4.78 15.36 -5.51
CA PRO A 162 5.26 16.54 -4.81
C PRO A 162 4.92 16.48 -3.32
N ARG A 163 5.91 16.84 -2.48
CA ARG A 163 5.77 16.88 -1.02
C ARG A 163 4.66 17.85 -0.60
N SER A 164 3.72 17.40 0.22
CA SER A 164 2.63 18.23 0.72
C SER A 164 2.78 18.54 2.22
N ARG A 165 2.50 19.78 2.64
CA ARG A 165 2.40 20.12 4.06
C ARG A 165 1.05 19.61 4.60
N PRO A 166 0.99 18.92 5.75
CA PRO A 166 -0.28 18.67 6.41
C PRO A 166 -0.93 20.02 6.78
N LYS A 167 -2.02 20.38 6.11
CA LYS A 167 -2.91 21.48 6.56
C LYS A 167 -3.65 21.02 7.81
N LYS A 168 -3.84 21.94 8.79
CA LYS A 168 -4.60 21.68 10.03
C LYS A 168 -6.03 21.15 9.78
N SER A 169 -6.59 21.34 8.59
CA SER A 169 -7.89 20.80 8.18
C SER A 169 -7.90 19.29 7.94
N PHE A 170 -6.74 18.65 7.73
CA PHE A 170 -6.66 17.21 7.44
C PHE A 170 -6.69 16.31 8.68
N LEU A 171 -6.58 16.89 9.88
CA LEU A 171 -6.52 16.17 11.16
C LEU A 171 -7.85 16.24 11.94
N LYS A 172 -8.94 16.65 11.27
CA LYS A 172 -10.28 16.81 11.88
C LYS A 172 -11.35 15.92 11.22
N ALA A 173 -10.94 14.88 10.48
CA ALA A 173 -11.87 13.86 9.96
C ALA A 173 -11.90 12.67 10.91
#